data_AF-A0A1S3QV97-F1
#
_entry.id   AF-A0A1S3QV97-F1
#
_cell.length_a   1.000
_cell.length_b   1.000
_cell.length_c   1.000
_cell.angle_alpha   90.00
_cell.angle_beta   90.00
_cell.angle_gamma   90.00
#
_symmetry.space_group_name_H-M   'P 1'
#
loop_
_entity.id
_entity.type
_entity.pdbx_description
1 polymer ?
#
loop_
_entity_poly.entity_id
_entity_poly.type
_entity_poly.pdbx_seq_one_letter_code
_entity_poly.pdbx_strand_id
1 'polypeptide(L)'
;MAYFGEGEGPIHVDNAKCSGEERSLVDCLKQPTGSHDCRHSEDAGVICDYGQSRFSDAEGKGPGESVLDPVCGLRLIQTRQRRIIGGENSLRGGWPWQAALRLRGSRGDGRLVCGATLISSCWILTSAHCFK
;
A
#
# COMPACT_ATOMS: atom_id res chain seq x y z
N MET A 1 -6.00 -1.25 -17.45
CA MET A 1 -6.77 -2.46 -17.16
C MET A 1 -6.89 -2.54 -15.65
N ALA A 2 -8.12 -2.59 -15.16
CA ALA A 2 -8.40 -2.60 -13.73
C ALA A 2 -7.97 -3.93 -13.11
N TYR A 3 -7.30 -3.85 -11.96
CA TYR A 3 -6.60 -5.00 -11.38
C TYR A 3 -7.55 -6.11 -10.89
N PHE A 4 -8.73 -5.75 -10.38
CA PHE A 4 -9.74 -6.69 -9.88
C PHE A 4 -10.85 -7.01 -10.90
N GLY A 5 -10.64 -6.63 -12.15
CA GLY A 5 -11.71 -6.56 -13.15
C GLY A 5 -12.30 -5.17 -13.23
N GLU A 6 -12.93 -4.90 -14.37
CA GLU A 6 -13.62 -3.63 -14.63
C GLU A 6 -14.96 -3.63 -13.92
N GLY A 7 -15.30 -2.52 -13.28
CA GLY A 7 -16.63 -2.31 -12.72
C GLY A 7 -17.68 -2.09 -13.82
N GLU A 8 -18.94 -2.06 -13.40
CA GLU A 8 -20.06 -1.64 -14.25
C GLU A 8 -20.85 -0.54 -13.53
N GLY A 9 -21.43 0.38 -14.31
CA GLY A 9 -22.28 1.44 -13.80
C GLY A 9 -21.57 2.80 -13.65
N PRO A 10 -22.15 3.75 -12.90
CA PRO A 10 -21.61 5.10 -12.80
C PRO A 10 -20.32 5.14 -11.96
N ILE A 11 -19.33 5.92 -12.41
CA ILE A 11 -18.13 6.22 -11.62
C ILE A 11 -18.41 7.51 -10.83
N HIS A 12 -18.22 7.43 -9.51
CA HIS A 12 -18.62 8.52 -8.61
C HIS A 12 -17.47 9.45 -8.22
N VAL A 13 -16.23 8.96 -8.21
CA VAL A 13 -15.06 9.68 -7.71
C VAL A 13 -13.94 9.58 -8.71
N ASP A 14 -13.32 10.72 -9.00
CA ASP A 14 -12.11 10.83 -9.80
C ASP A 14 -11.15 11.84 -9.14
N ASN A 15 -9.84 11.62 -9.35
CA ASN A 15 -8.77 12.51 -8.91
C ASN A 15 -8.80 12.79 -7.39
N ALA A 16 -9.09 11.76 -6.60
CA ALA A 16 -9.14 11.85 -5.14
C ALA A 16 -7.77 12.21 -4.55
N LYS A 17 -7.74 13.31 -3.79
CA LYS A 17 -6.57 13.80 -3.07
C LYS A 17 -6.86 13.76 -1.57
N CYS A 18 -6.55 12.62 -0.96
CA CYS A 18 -6.73 12.38 0.46
C CYS A 18 -5.49 12.81 1.26
N SER A 19 -5.70 13.28 2.48
CA SER A 19 -4.66 13.64 3.45
C SER A 19 -4.33 12.49 4.41
N GLY A 20 -5.26 11.55 4.57
CA GLY A 20 -5.19 10.42 5.50
C GLY A 20 -6.00 10.61 6.78
N GLU A 21 -6.73 11.71 6.92
CA GLU A 21 -7.62 11.99 8.07
C GLU A 21 -9.11 11.76 7.73
N GLU A 22 -9.43 11.52 6.46
CA GLU A 22 -10.77 11.31 5.95
C GLU A 22 -11.35 9.95 6.38
N ARG A 23 -12.68 9.89 6.59
CA ARG A 23 -13.38 8.63 6.95
C ARG A 23 -13.85 7.85 5.73
N SER A 24 -13.96 8.50 4.58
CA SER A 24 -14.36 7.90 3.31
C SER A 24 -13.66 8.59 2.13
N LEU A 25 -13.53 7.87 1.01
CA LEU A 25 -12.99 8.43 -0.24
C LEU A 25 -13.82 9.60 -0.79
N VAL A 26 -15.12 9.65 -0.46
CA VAL A 26 -15.97 10.80 -0.83
C VAL A 26 -15.70 12.03 0.03
N ASP A 27 -14.99 11.91 1.15
CA ASP A 27 -14.65 13.07 2.00
C ASP A 27 -13.34 13.73 1.53
N CYS A 28 -12.56 13.04 0.70
CA CYS A 28 -11.33 13.57 0.15
C CYS A 28 -11.61 14.73 -0.81
N LEU A 29 -10.62 15.61 -0.97
CA LEU A 29 -10.66 16.63 -2.01
C LEU A 29 -10.72 15.95 -3.38
N LYS A 30 -11.75 16.23 -4.15
CA LYS A 30 -12.05 15.56 -5.43
C LYS A 30 -12.85 16.47 -6.35
N GLN A 31 -13.01 16.07 -7.61
CA GLN A 31 -13.95 16.70 -8.54
C GLN A 31 -15.41 16.49 -8.08
N PRO A 32 -16.39 17.27 -8.57
CA PRO A 32 -17.80 17.02 -8.29
C PRO A 32 -18.17 15.56 -8.57
N THR A 33 -18.94 14.93 -7.68
CA THR A 33 -19.32 13.53 -7.82
C THR A 33 -20.00 13.30 -9.17
N GLY A 34 -19.57 12.27 -9.90
CA GLY A 34 -20.05 11.96 -11.25
C GLY A 34 -19.44 12.79 -12.38
N SER A 35 -18.57 13.76 -12.08
CA SER A 35 -17.72 14.43 -13.06
C SER A 35 -16.37 13.73 -13.13
N HIS A 36 -16.17 12.91 -14.16
CA HIS A 36 -14.94 12.14 -14.38
C HIS A 36 -14.72 11.90 -15.88
N ASP A 37 -13.47 11.63 -16.26
CA ASP A 37 -13.08 11.13 -17.58
C ASP A 37 -12.60 9.67 -17.55
N CYS A 38 -12.66 9.04 -16.37
CA CYS A 38 -12.25 7.67 -16.15
C CYS A 38 -13.08 6.66 -16.95
N ARG A 39 -12.41 5.60 -17.41
CA ARG A 39 -13.02 4.34 -17.88
C ARG A 39 -12.95 3.29 -16.78
N HIS A 40 -13.82 2.29 -16.82
CA HIS A 40 -13.75 1.16 -15.88
C HIS A 40 -12.43 0.37 -15.95
N SER A 41 -11.73 0.43 -17.09
CA SER A 41 -10.37 -0.10 -17.23
C SER A 41 -9.32 0.60 -16.32
N GLU A 42 -9.71 1.69 -15.65
CA GLU A 42 -8.92 2.52 -14.74
C GLU A 42 -9.41 2.43 -13.29
N ASP A 43 -10.42 1.58 -13.02
CA ASP A 43 -10.98 1.42 -11.68
C ASP A 43 -9.90 0.99 -10.68
N ALA A 44 -9.94 1.62 -9.51
CA ALA A 44 -9.12 1.25 -8.36
C ALA A 44 -9.88 0.23 -7.50
N GLY A 45 -9.25 -0.90 -7.19
CA GLY A 45 -9.78 -1.84 -6.20
C GLY A 45 -8.78 -2.07 -5.07
N VAL A 46 -9.31 -2.49 -3.92
CA VAL A 46 -8.55 -2.81 -2.72
C VAL A 46 -8.99 -4.18 -2.21
N ILE A 47 -8.06 -4.98 -1.69
CA ILE A 47 -8.41 -6.17 -0.92
C ILE A 47 -8.54 -5.71 0.53
N CYS A 48 -9.73 -5.84 1.10
CA CYS A 48 -9.91 -5.67 2.52
C CYS A 48 -9.30 -6.88 3.23
N ASP A 49 -8.34 -6.65 4.13
CA ASP A 49 -8.03 -7.64 5.15
C ASP A 49 -9.06 -7.48 6.26
N TYR A 50 -10.06 -8.37 6.29
CA TYR A 50 -10.85 -8.56 7.49
C TYR A 50 -9.94 -9.26 8.48
N GLY A 51 -9.10 -8.50 9.19
CA GLY A 51 -8.45 -8.99 10.37
C GLY A 51 -9.52 -9.69 11.20
N GLN A 52 -9.41 -11.01 11.34
CA GLN A 52 -10.30 -11.78 12.20
C GLN A 52 -10.11 -11.22 13.60
N SER A 53 -10.93 -10.25 13.96
CA SER A 53 -11.24 -10.01 15.34
C SER A 53 -12.03 -11.23 15.80
N ARG A 54 -11.30 -12.29 16.20
CA ARG A 54 -11.84 -13.21 17.19
C ARG A 54 -11.87 -12.46 18.51
N PHE A 55 -12.81 -11.53 18.62
CA PHE A 55 -13.45 -11.23 19.89
C PHE A 55 -14.22 -12.49 20.27
N SER A 56 -13.52 -13.43 20.89
CA SER A 56 -14.16 -14.38 21.78
C SER A 56 -13.63 -14.06 23.16
N ASP A 57 -14.46 -13.36 23.91
CA ASP A 57 -14.37 -13.23 25.36
C ASP A 57 -14.08 -14.60 25.99
N ALA A 58 -13.05 -14.65 26.84
CA ALA A 58 -12.98 -15.35 28.13
C ALA A 58 -11.54 -15.75 28.48
N GLU A 59 -11.01 -15.08 29.51
CA GLU A 59 -10.37 -15.70 30.69
C GLU A 59 -9.39 -16.87 30.49
N GLY A 60 -8.08 -16.59 30.65
CA GLY A 60 -7.16 -17.57 31.26
C GLY A 60 -5.85 -17.92 30.52
N LYS A 61 -4.74 -17.44 31.10
CA LYS A 61 -3.52 -18.21 31.45
C LYS A 61 -2.50 -18.62 30.36
N GLY A 62 -1.32 -17.98 30.41
CA GLY A 62 -0.03 -18.56 29.97
C GLY A 62 1.07 -17.50 29.76
N PRO A 63 2.26 -17.60 30.39
CA PRO A 63 3.39 -16.72 30.08
C PRO A 63 4.26 -17.35 28.99
N GLY A 64 4.43 -16.62 27.88
CA GLY A 64 5.45 -16.90 26.89
C GLY A 64 4.93 -17.54 25.60
N GLU A 65 4.45 -16.72 24.68
CA GLU A 65 4.94 -16.66 23.29
C GLU A 65 4.38 -15.38 22.66
N SER A 66 5.17 -14.31 22.63
CA SER A 66 4.82 -13.11 21.87
C SER A 66 5.04 -13.41 20.39
N VAL A 67 4.06 -14.03 19.74
CA VAL A 67 3.93 -13.88 18.30
C VAL A 67 3.59 -12.41 18.09
N LEU A 68 4.61 -11.61 17.85
CA LEU A 68 4.45 -10.20 17.55
C LEU A 68 3.63 -10.12 16.27
N ASP A 69 2.36 -9.77 16.41
CA ASP A 69 1.53 -9.44 15.26
C ASP A 69 2.30 -8.38 14.45
N PRO A 70 2.56 -8.62 13.15
CA PRO A 70 3.37 -7.73 12.34
C PRO A 70 2.65 -6.38 12.22
N VAL A 71 3.12 -5.38 12.97
CA VAL A 71 2.55 -4.03 12.95
C VAL A 71 2.98 -3.32 11.67
N CYS A 72 2.02 -2.92 10.84
CA CYS A 72 2.27 -2.20 9.61
C CYS A 72 2.45 -0.69 9.86
N GLY A 73 3.07 0.02 8.91
CA GLY A 73 3.14 1.49 8.90
C GLY A 73 4.00 2.15 10.00
N LEU A 74 4.64 1.39 10.89
CA LEU A 74 5.52 1.94 11.92
C LEU A 74 6.84 2.41 11.34
N ARG A 75 7.07 3.72 11.39
CA ARG A 75 8.36 4.33 11.09
C ARG A 75 9.11 4.59 12.40
N LEU A 76 10.10 3.75 12.70
CA LEU A 76 10.91 3.85 13.93
C LEU A 76 11.72 5.16 14.03
N ILE A 77 11.86 5.89 12.92
CA ILE A 77 12.52 7.20 12.87
C ILE A 77 11.48 8.27 12.46
N GLN A 78 10.92 8.95 13.46
CA GLN A 78 9.94 10.04 13.28
C GLN A 78 10.63 11.36 12.92
N THR A 79 11.11 11.50 11.69
CA THR A 79 11.32 12.83 11.10
C THR A 79 10.26 13.04 10.02
N ARG A 80 9.26 13.90 10.29
CA ARG A 80 8.29 14.36 9.29
C ARG A 80 9.03 15.17 8.23
N GLN A 81 9.50 14.54 7.16
CA GLN A 81 9.92 15.23 5.94
C GLN A 81 8.68 15.40 5.06
N ARG A 82 8.20 16.64 4.93
CA ARG A 82 7.14 16.98 3.98
C ARG A 82 7.75 17.03 2.57
N ARG A 83 7.12 16.31 1.64
CA ARG A 83 7.32 16.34 0.18
C ARG A 83 8.77 16.26 -0.31
N ILE A 84 9.12 15.12 -0.91
CA ILE A 84 10.42 14.91 -1.57
C ILE A 84 10.47 15.71 -2.89
N ILE A 85 11.18 16.84 -2.92
CA ILE A 85 11.63 17.54 -4.13
C ILE A 85 13.14 17.74 -3.98
N GLY A 86 13.96 17.18 -4.88
CA GLY A 86 15.42 17.20 -4.74
C GLY A 86 15.93 16.39 -3.54
N GLY A 87 15.39 15.18 -3.35
CA GLY A 87 15.58 14.38 -2.14
C GLY A 87 17.04 14.04 -1.79
N GLU A 88 17.25 13.72 -0.52
CA GLU A 88 18.52 13.27 0.07
C GLU A 88 18.54 11.76 0.34
N ASN A 89 19.72 11.20 0.62
CA ASN A 89 19.85 9.79 1.00
C ASN A 89 19.04 9.49 2.27
N SER A 90 18.20 8.46 2.23
CA SER A 90 17.43 8.03 3.40
C SER A 90 18.31 7.37 4.46
N LEU A 91 17.95 7.53 5.73
CA LEU A 91 18.52 6.74 6.82
C LEU A 91 18.22 5.24 6.63
N ARG A 92 19.19 4.38 6.98
CA ARG A 92 18.99 2.92 7.01
C ARG A 92 17.83 2.58 7.95
N GLY A 93 16.86 1.81 7.48
CA GLY A 93 15.65 1.46 8.23
C GLY A 93 14.66 2.62 8.38
N GLY A 94 14.90 3.79 7.78
CA GLY A 94 13.97 4.92 7.81
C GLY A 94 12.67 4.66 7.06
N TRP A 95 12.67 3.69 6.14
CA TRP A 95 11.50 3.21 5.39
C TRP A 95 11.52 1.68 5.37
N PRO A 96 11.11 1.01 6.47
CA PRO A 96 11.27 -0.44 6.64
C PRO A 96 10.61 -1.29 5.56
N TRP A 97 9.53 -0.77 4.97
CA TRP A 97 8.78 -1.44 3.91
C TRP A 97 9.34 -1.22 2.51
N GLN A 98 10.37 -0.37 2.32
CA GLN A 98 10.94 -0.13 0.99
C GLN A 98 11.67 -1.38 0.49
N ALA A 99 11.18 -1.95 -0.61
CA ALA A 99 11.77 -3.11 -1.27
C ALA A 99 12.23 -2.76 -2.69
N ALA A 100 13.19 -3.54 -3.19
CA ALA A 100 13.77 -3.39 -4.52
C ALA A 100 13.61 -4.70 -5.29
N LEU A 101 12.91 -4.64 -6.43
CA LEU A 101 12.77 -5.77 -7.35
C LEU A 101 13.99 -5.83 -8.26
N ARG A 102 14.76 -6.92 -8.15
CA ARG A 102 15.95 -7.16 -8.96
C ARG A 102 15.76 -8.42 -9.78
N LEU A 103 15.81 -8.30 -11.11
CA LEU A 103 15.76 -9.47 -11.99
C LEU A 103 17.18 -9.99 -12.18
N ARG A 104 17.35 -11.30 -11.97
CA ARG A 104 18.63 -11.98 -12.10
C ARG A 104 18.97 -12.17 -13.58
N GLY A 105 19.99 -11.46 -14.07
CA GLY A 105 20.53 -11.68 -15.42
C GLY A 105 21.42 -12.92 -15.48
N SER A 106 21.75 -13.38 -16.70
CA SER A 106 22.59 -14.56 -16.94
C SER A 106 24.00 -14.49 -16.33
N ARG A 107 24.47 -13.29 -15.99
CA ARG A 107 25.79 -13.05 -15.37
C ARG A 107 25.74 -12.93 -13.84
N GLY A 108 24.58 -13.13 -13.20
CA GLY A 108 24.41 -12.99 -11.75
C GLY A 108 24.33 -11.54 -11.25
N ASP A 109 24.65 -10.55 -12.07
CA ASP A 109 24.28 -9.15 -11.87
C ASP A 109 22.74 -9.04 -11.90
N GLY A 110 22.15 -8.74 -10.74
CA GLY A 110 20.74 -8.45 -10.60
C GLY A 110 20.46 -6.99 -10.92
N ARG A 111 19.89 -6.71 -12.10
CA ARG A 111 19.46 -5.36 -12.49
C ARG A 111 18.25 -4.94 -11.67
N LEU A 112 18.32 -3.76 -11.06
CA LEU A 112 17.16 -3.12 -10.45
C LEU A 112 16.12 -2.81 -11.53
N VAL A 113 14.90 -3.29 -11.33
CA VAL A 113 13.78 -3.10 -12.26
C VAL A 113 12.81 -2.08 -11.71
N CYS A 114 12.37 -2.29 -10.46
CA CYS A 114 11.35 -1.48 -9.84
C CYS A 114 11.51 -1.39 -8.33
N GLY A 115 10.82 -0.42 -7.73
CA GLY A 115 10.54 -0.42 -6.30
C GLY A 115 9.36 -1.34 -5.96
N ALA A 116 9.26 -1.71 -4.69
CA ALA A 116 8.12 -2.40 -4.12
C ALA A 116 7.93 -2.00 -2.65
N THR A 117 6.80 -2.38 -2.07
CA THR A 117 6.46 -2.12 -0.67
C THR A 117 6.10 -3.43 0.02
N LEU A 118 6.75 -3.74 1.13
CA LEU A 118 6.39 -4.89 1.97
C LEU A 118 5.03 -4.64 2.62
N ILE A 119 4.09 -5.56 2.42
CA ILE A 119 2.74 -5.49 3.00
C ILE A 119 2.47 -6.62 4.00
N SER A 120 3.29 -7.68 3.99
CA SER A 120 3.24 -8.79 4.94
C SER A 120 4.60 -9.52 4.97
N SER A 121 4.77 -10.52 5.83
CA SER A 121 5.99 -11.32 5.94
C SER A 121 6.39 -12.04 4.64
N CYS A 122 5.42 -12.32 3.76
CA CYS A 122 5.65 -13.02 2.49
C CYS A 122 5.12 -12.26 1.25
N TRP A 123 4.65 -11.02 1.41
CA TRP A 123 3.99 -10.29 0.32
C TRP A 123 4.56 -8.89 0.13
N ILE A 124 4.79 -8.54 -1.14
CA ILE A 124 5.18 -7.20 -1.59
C ILE A 124 4.17 -6.67 -2.62
N LEU A 125 3.91 -5.37 -2.58
CA LEU A 125 3.13 -4.63 -3.57
C LEU A 125 4.06 -3.87 -4.52
N THR A 126 3.77 -3.89 -5.81
CA THR A 126 4.52 -3.15 -6.85
C THR A 126 3.60 -2.83 -8.04
N SER A 127 4.07 -2.04 -8.99
CA SER A 127 3.30 -1.74 -10.19
C SER A 127 3.38 -2.87 -11.21
N ALA A 128 2.25 -3.30 -11.76
CA ALA A 128 2.19 -4.37 -12.75
C ALA A 128 3.09 -4.14 -14.00
N HIS A 129 3.33 -2.88 -14.38
CA HIS A 129 4.19 -2.55 -15.53
C HIS A 129 5.68 -2.91 -15.33
N CYS A 130 6.08 -3.32 -14.13
CA CYS A 130 7.43 -3.79 -13.83
C CYS A 130 7.78 -5.15 -14.44
N PHE A 131 6.78 -5.91 -14.88
CA PHE A 131 6.94 -7.29 -15.38
C PHE A 131 6.55 -7.45 -16.85
N LYS A 132 6.69 -6.38 -17.65
CA LYS A 132 6.52 -6.45 -19.11
C LYS A 132 7.63 -7.24 -19.78
#